data_AF-A0A383CJ66-F1
#
_entry.id   AF-A0A383CJ66-F1
#
_cell.length_a   1.000
_cell.length_b   1.000
_cell.length_c   1.000
_cell.angle_alpha   90.00
_cell.angle_beta   90.00
_cell.angle_gamma   90.00
#
_symmetry.space_group_name_H-M   'P 1'
#
loop_
_entity.id
_entity.type
_entity.pdbx_description
1 polymer ?
#
loop_
_entity_poly.entity_id
_entity_poly.type
_entity_poly.pdbx_seq_one_letter_code
_entity_poly.pdbx_strand_id
1 'polypeptide(L)'
;ASWAFAAANTPILLQYVGTGITTGFACQLGAVMHTATLPGVTAHHTYEDDLIVEPHVMQRGFMKVPDGSGLGVELDEDAVIRYRDTPAVEWPRHFSVVSLPGGVEHYYRNLQQTENLMKLGVDESFAAGALLHEREDDGSEEFDRTWRRLQEQDRPIWNA
;
A
#
# COMPACT_ATOMS: atom_id res chain seq x y z
N ALA A 1 -12.60 9.67 16.58
CA ALA A 1 -11.27 9.02 16.69
C ALA A 1 -10.24 9.89 17.43
N SER A 2 -10.06 11.17 17.08
CA SER A 2 -9.04 12.05 17.71
C SER A 2 -9.04 12.01 19.24
N TRP A 3 -10.21 11.98 19.87
CA TRP A 3 -10.32 11.99 21.34
C TRP A 3 -9.85 10.69 22.00
N ALA A 4 -9.96 9.55 21.30
CA ALA A 4 -9.47 8.27 21.82
C ALA A 4 -7.93 8.29 21.91
N PHE A 5 -7.26 8.78 20.87
CA PHE A 5 -5.81 8.94 20.85
C PHE A 5 -5.35 10.02 21.85
N ALA A 6 -6.11 11.11 21.96
CA ALA A 6 -5.83 12.15 22.95
C ALA A 6 -5.95 11.62 24.39
N ALA A 7 -6.99 10.85 24.69
CA ALA A 7 -7.16 10.21 26.00
C ALA A 7 -6.05 9.21 26.33
N ALA A 8 -5.49 8.55 25.31
CA ALA A 8 -4.33 7.67 25.44
C ALA A 8 -2.99 8.43 25.38
N ASN A 9 -2.98 9.75 25.31
CA ASN A 9 -1.79 10.59 25.13
C ASN A 9 -0.86 10.08 24.01
N THR A 10 -1.45 9.65 22.89
CA THR A 10 -0.74 8.95 21.82
C THR A 10 -0.71 9.82 20.56
N PRO A 11 0.48 10.21 20.05
CA PRO A 11 0.60 10.84 18.75
C PRO A 11 0.31 9.83 17.63
N ILE A 12 -0.24 10.31 16.51
CA ILE A 12 -0.54 9.48 15.34
C ILE A 12 0.16 10.00 14.09
N LEU A 13 0.45 9.07 13.19
CA LEU A 13 0.87 9.35 11.82
C LEU A 13 -0.32 9.09 10.88
N LEU A 14 -0.51 9.95 9.89
CA LEU A 14 -1.51 9.75 8.84
C LEU A 14 -0.82 9.13 7.61
N GLN A 15 -1.02 7.82 7.40
CA GLN A 15 -0.51 7.10 6.22
C GLN A 15 -1.66 6.82 5.26
N TYR A 16 -1.77 7.63 4.22
CA TYR A 16 -2.80 7.53 3.19
C TYR A 16 -2.16 7.66 1.82
N VAL A 17 -1.62 6.55 1.32
CA VAL A 17 -0.97 6.49 0.01
C VAL A 17 -2.02 6.50 -1.10
N GLY A 18 -1.84 7.37 -2.10
CA GLY A 18 -2.71 7.43 -3.26
C GLY A 18 -2.50 8.71 -4.05
N THR A 19 -3.49 9.09 -4.86
CA THR A 19 -3.43 10.25 -5.74
C THR A 19 -3.64 11.58 -5.01
N GLY A 20 -3.76 12.68 -5.75
CA GLY A 20 -4.08 14.00 -5.21
C GLY A 20 -5.41 14.04 -4.46
N ILE A 21 -6.36 13.18 -4.82
CA ILE A 21 -7.65 13.01 -4.10
C ILE A 21 -7.41 12.50 -2.68
N THR A 22 -6.65 11.41 -2.55
CA THR A 22 -6.28 10.81 -1.25
C THR A 22 -5.48 11.80 -0.40
N THR A 23 -4.60 12.58 -1.03
CA THR A 23 -3.83 13.63 -0.36
C THR A 23 -4.73 14.76 0.15
N GLY A 24 -5.71 15.21 -0.64
CA GLY A 24 -6.72 16.18 -0.19
C GLY A 24 -7.47 15.69 1.04
N PHE A 25 -7.89 14.41 1.04
CA PHE A 25 -8.49 13.78 2.22
C PHE A 25 -7.54 13.77 3.43
N ALA A 26 -6.27 13.38 3.26
CA ALA A 26 -5.28 13.38 4.33
C ALA A 26 -5.05 14.78 4.92
N CYS A 27 -5.02 15.83 4.07
CA CYS A 27 -4.93 17.22 4.51
C CYS A 27 -6.14 17.65 5.35
N GLN A 28 -7.37 17.38 4.88
CA GLN A 28 -8.58 17.71 5.65
C GLN A 28 -8.63 16.94 6.98
N LEU A 29 -8.24 15.67 6.98
CA LEU A 29 -8.17 14.87 8.19
C LEU A 29 -7.11 15.41 9.17
N GLY A 30 -5.92 15.77 8.68
CA GLY A 30 -4.85 16.36 9.48
C GLY A 30 -5.24 17.71 10.10
N ALA A 31 -6.08 18.50 9.42
CA ALA A 31 -6.57 19.78 9.93
C ALA A 31 -7.45 19.63 11.20
N VAL A 32 -8.10 18.48 11.38
CA VAL A 32 -9.05 18.25 12.50
C VAL A 32 -8.56 17.22 13.53
N MET A 33 -7.54 16.43 13.21
CA MET A 33 -6.95 15.43 14.10
C MET A 33 -5.78 16.03 14.89
N HIS A 34 -6.07 16.60 16.06
CA HIS A 34 -5.07 17.28 16.91
C HIS A 34 -3.93 16.38 17.44
N THR A 35 -4.07 15.06 17.37
CA THR A 35 -2.98 14.12 17.69
C THR A 35 -2.11 13.73 16.49
N ALA A 36 -2.44 14.19 15.28
CA ALA A 36 -1.67 13.93 14.06
C ALA A 36 -0.43 14.83 13.99
N THR A 37 0.52 14.59 14.90
CA THR A 37 1.73 15.41 15.06
C THR A 37 2.96 14.79 14.42
N LEU A 38 2.89 13.52 13.99
CA LEU A 38 3.94 12.86 13.23
C LEU A 38 3.82 13.19 11.73
N PRO A 39 4.93 13.27 10.97
CA PRO A 39 4.88 13.51 9.53
C PRO A 39 3.99 12.51 8.81
N GLY A 40 3.02 13.00 8.03
CA GLY A 40 2.13 12.16 7.23
C GLY A 40 2.83 11.58 5.99
N VAL A 41 2.28 10.49 5.46
CA VAL A 41 2.76 9.82 4.24
C VAL A 41 1.61 9.71 3.26
N THR A 42 1.69 10.44 2.13
CA THR A 42 0.69 10.34 1.06
C THR A 42 1.22 9.80 -0.26
N ALA A 43 2.52 9.95 -0.54
CA ALA A 43 3.19 9.47 -1.73
C ALA A 43 2.55 9.85 -3.09
N HIS A 44 1.60 10.80 -3.15
CA HIS A 44 0.97 11.20 -4.41
C HIS A 44 1.96 11.66 -5.49
N HIS A 45 3.08 12.28 -5.10
CA HIS A 45 4.15 12.67 -6.02
C HIS A 45 4.89 11.49 -6.69
N THR A 46 4.67 10.24 -6.25
CA THR A 46 5.27 9.06 -6.90
C THR A 46 4.45 8.56 -8.08
N TYR A 47 3.21 9.00 -8.21
CA TYR A 47 2.39 8.73 -9.38
C TYR A 47 2.78 9.68 -10.51
N GLU A 48 2.68 9.22 -11.74
CA GLU A 48 2.90 10.08 -12.91
C GLU A 48 1.81 11.15 -13.07
N ASP A 49 0.64 10.90 -12.49
CA ASP A 49 -0.53 11.78 -12.50
C ASP A 49 -1.30 11.62 -11.19
N ASP A 50 -1.70 12.74 -10.58
CA ASP A 50 -2.38 12.82 -9.30
C ASP A 50 -3.91 13.00 -9.43
N LEU A 51 -4.46 12.91 -10.65
CA LEU A 51 -5.88 12.92 -11.02
C LEU A 51 -6.64 14.18 -10.58
N ILE A 52 -5.96 15.29 -10.34
CA ILE A 52 -6.57 16.56 -9.96
C ILE A 52 -6.07 17.68 -10.86
N VAL A 53 -6.92 18.68 -11.11
CA VAL A 53 -6.60 19.78 -12.03
C VAL A 53 -5.44 20.63 -11.51
N GLU A 54 -5.45 20.92 -10.21
CA GLU A 54 -4.43 21.74 -9.55
C GLU A 54 -3.67 20.87 -8.53
N PRO A 55 -2.36 20.63 -8.72
CA PRO A 55 -1.59 19.76 -7.84
C PRO A 55 -1.38 20.38 -6.46
N HIS A 56 -1.16 19.53 -5.45
CA HIS A 56 -0.86 20.00 -4.10
C HIS A 56 0.52 20.67 -4.06
N VAL A 57 0.58 21.86 -3.44
CA VAL A 57 1.85 22.60 -3.31
C VAL A 57 2.53 22.23 -1.99
N MET A 58 3.68 21.56 -2.09
CA MET A 58 4.55 21.27 -0.94
C MET A 58 5.59 22.38 -0.75
N GLN A 59 5.62 22.97 0.45
CA GLN A 59 6.61 23.99 0.84
C GLN A 59 7.27 23.58 2.15
N ARG A 60 8.58 23.32 2.09
CA ARG A 60 9.42 22.99 3.27
C ARG A 60 8.86 21.84 4.14
N GLY A 61 8.27 20.82 3.49
CA GLY A 61 7.67 19.66 4.17
C GLY A 61 6.23 19.86 4.65
N PHE A 62 5.59 20.99 4.30
CA PHE A 62 4.19 21.26 4.63
C PHE A 62 3.36 21.40 3.36
N MET A 63 2.10 20.97 3.42
CA MET A 63 1.08 21.23 2.40
C MET A 63 0.02 22.14 3.00
N LYS A 64 -0.44 23.14 2.24
CA LYS A 64 -1.57 23.96 2.64
C LYS A 64 -2.83 23.08 2.59
N VAL A 65 -3.66 23.13 3.63
CA VAL A 65 -4.97 22.48 3.59
C VAL A 65 -5.83 23.17 2.52
N PRO A 66 -6.40 22.43 1.55
CA PRO A 66 -7.27 23.02 0.54
C PRO A 66 -8.51 23.68 1.17
N ASP A 67 -8.90 24.85 0.67
CA ASP A 67 -9.98 25.69 1.23
C ASP A 67 -11.30 25.62 0.43
N GLY A 68 -11.32 24.90 -0.68
CA GLY A 68 -12.52 24.62 -1.46
C GLY A 68 -13.51 23.69 -0.76
N SER A 69 -14.71 23.56 -1.33
CA SER A 69 -15.75 22.66 -0.82
C SER A 69 -15.32 21.18 -0.86
N GLY A 70 -15.84 20.38 0.09
CA GLY A 70 -15.55 18.94 0.16
C GLY A 70 -14.08 18.68 0.52
N LEU A 71 -13.36 17.97 -0.35
CA LEU A 71 -11.92 17.75 -0.18
C LEU A 71 -11.08 18.99 -0.56
N GLY A 72 -11.70 19.96 -1.24
CA GLY A 72 -11.04 21.17 -1.74
C GLY A 72 -10.15 20.94 -2.95
N VAL A 73 -10.34 19.85 -3.68
CA VAL A 73 -9.67 19.53 -4.95
C VAL A 73 -10.70 19.34 -6.06
N GLU A 74 -10.31 19.63 -7.29
CA GLU A 74 -11.11 19.38 -8.50
C GLU A 74 -10.54 18.18 -9.26
N LEU A 75 -11.41 17.25 -9.65
CA LEU A 75 -11.04 16.04 -10.38
C LEU A 75 -10.67 16.39 -11.82
N ASP A 76 -9.56 15.86 -12.32
CA ASP A 76 -9.26 15.91 -13.75
C ASP A 76 -10.01 14.77 -14.46
N GLU A 77 -11.20 15.07 -14.99
CA GLU A 77 -12.05 14.10 -15.69
C GLU A 77 -11.38 13.52 -16.95
N ASP A 78 -10.55 14.31 -17.63
CA ASP A 78 -9.82 13.84 -18.82
C ASP A 78 -8.72 12.84 -18.42
N ALA A 79 -8.02 13.10 -17.32
CA ALA A 79 -7.09 12.14 -16.73
C ALA A 79 -7.79 10.85 -16.28
N VAL A 80 -8.94 10.97 -15.62
CA VAL A 80 -9.73 9.81 -15.20
C VAL A 80 -10.15 8.96 -16.39
N ILE A 81 -10.67 9.58 -17.47
CA ILE A 81 -11.05 8.87 -18.69
C ILE A 81 -9.83 8.19 -19.32
N ARG A 82 -8.71 8.91 -19.43
CA ARG A 82 -7.46 8.36 -19.97
C ARG A 82 -7.01 7.12 -19.20
N TYR A 83 -6.90 7.20 -17.87
CA TYR A 83 -6.40 6.11 -17.04
C TYR A 83 -7.39 4.95 -16.87
N ARG A 84 -8.69 5.21 -16.95
CA ARG A 84 -9.71 4.15 -17.00
C ARG A 84 -9.54 3.28 -18.24
N ASP A 85 -9.21 3.91 -19.37
CA ASP A 85 -9.14 3.23 -20.66
C ASP A 85 -7.71 2.73 -20.96
N THR A 86 -6.72 3.07 -20.13
CA THR A 86 -5.36 2.52 -20.19
C THR A 86 -5.39 1.02 -19.87
N PRO A 87 -4.89 0.16 -20.78
CA PRO A 87 -4.82 -1.27 -20.51
C PRO A 87 -3.90 -1.54 -19.32
N ALA A 88 -4.30 -2.50 -18.47
CA ALA A 88 -3.45 -2.97 -17.39
C ALA A 88 -2.13 -3.51 -17.97
N VAL A 89 -1.03 -3.19 -17.29
CA VAL A 89 0.27 -3.78 -17.62
C VAL A 89 0.19 -5.29 -17.38
N GLU A 90 0.52 -6.07 -18.41
CA GLU A 90 0.71 -7.51 -18.25
C GLU A 90 2.05 -7.75 -17.57
N TRP A 91 2.00 -8.13 -16.30
CA TRP A 91 3.18 -8.50 -15.53
C TRP A 91 3.52 -9.97 -15.74
N PRO A 92 4.82 -10.34 -15.79
CA PRO A 92 5.23 -11.74 -15.72
C PRO A 92 4.61 -12.43 -14.50
N ARG A 93 4.38 -13.75 -14.62
CA ARG A 93 3.96 -14.56 -13.47
C ARG A 93 5.04 -14.42 -12.38
N HIS A 94 4.60 -14.19 -11.15
CA HIS A 94 5.46 -14.17 -9.99
C HIS A 94 4.72 -14.70 -8.76
N PHE A 95 5.46 -14.98 -7.71
CA PHE A 95 4.93 -15.21 -6.37
C PHE A 95 5.92 -14.69 -5.32
N SER A 96 5.39 -14.30 -4.16
CA SER A 96 6.17 -13.76 -3.05
C SER A 96 6.73 -14.90 -2.20
N VAL A 97 7.98 -14.78 -1.79
CA VAL A 97 8.65 -15.72 -0.89
C VAL A 97 9.16 -14.98 0.34
N VAL A 98 8.71 -15.43 1.50
CA VAL A 98 9.18 -14.97 2.81
C VAL A 98 10.14 -16.00 3.36
N SER A 99 11.43 -15.69 3.39
CA SER A 99 12.46 -16.53 4.01
C SER A 99 12.59 -16.16 5.48
N LEU A 100 12.43 -17.13 6.36
CA LEU A 100 12.54 -16.99 7.81
C LEU A 100 13.88 -17.57 8.29
N PRO A 101 14.35 -17.16 9.50
CA PRO A 101 15.52 -17.75 10.12
C PRO A 101 15.41 -19.28 10.22
N GLY A 102 16.50 -20.00 9.96
CA GLY A 102 16.51 -21.47 9.94
C GLY A 102 16.24 -22.10 8.57
N GLY A 103 16.11 -21.29 7.50
CA GLY A 103 15.97 -21.79 6.13
C GLY A 103 14.54 -22.13 5.72
N VAL A 104 13.56 -21.77 6.55
CA VAL A 104 12.14 -21.98 6.27
C VAL A 104 11.66 -20.93 5.29
N GLU A 105 10.92 -21.34 4.26
CA GLU A 105 10.36 -20.44 3.26
C GLU A 105 8.86 -20.59 3.16
N HIS A 106 8.16 -19.46 3.20
CA HIS A 106 6.73 -19.36 2.99
C HIS A 106 6.45 -18.71 1.64
N TYR A 107 5.67 -19.39 0.81
CA TYR A 107 5.35 -18.96 -0.54
C TYR A 107 3.90 -18.48 -0.56
N TYR A 108 3.68 -17.29 -1.13
CA TYR A 108 2.38 -16.65 -1.24
C TYR A 108 2.13 -16.27 -2.69
N ARG A 109 0.87 -16.38 -3.11
CA ARG A 109 0.44 -15.97 -4.44
C ARG A 109 0.77 -14.50 -4.74
N ASN A 110 0.61 -13.64 -3.74
CA ASN A 110 0.88 -12.21 -3.79
C ASN A 110 0.81 -11.63 -2.36
N LEU A 111 1.23 -10.37 -2.23
CA LEU A 111 1.16 -9.61 -0.98
C LEU A 111 -0.25 -9.60 -0.36
N GLN A 112 -1.31 -9.50 -1.16
CA GLN A 112 -2.67 -9.41 -0.62
C GLN A 112 -3.06 -10.68 0.14
N GLN A 113 -2.64 -11.85 -0.35
CA GLN A 113 -2.82 -13.11 0.35
C GLN A 113 -2.06 -13.11 1.69
N THR A 114 -0.78 -12.70 1.67
CA THR A 114 0.06 -12.60 2.88
C THR A 114 -0.61 -11.72 3.94
N GLU A 115 -1.07 -10.52 3.57
CA GLU A 115 -1.75 -9.60 4.49
C GLU A 115 -3.02 -10.22 5.11
N ASN A 116 -3.81 -10.95 4.30
CA ASN A 116 -5.03 -11.59 4.79
C ASN A 116 -4.71 -12.71 5.79
N LEU A 117 -3.66 -13.49 5.54
CA LEU A 117 -3.21 -14.55 6.43
C LEU A 117 -2.55 -14.02 7.70
N MET A 118 -1.80 -12.92 7.61
CA MET A 118 -1.22 -12.23 8.76
C MET A 118 -2.31 -11.71 9.71
N LYS A 119 -3.42 -11.17 9.18
CA LYS A 119 -4.59 -10.76 9.99
C LYS A 119 -5.19 -11.93 10.79
N LEU A 120 -5.01 -13.16 10.30
CA LEU A 120 -5.46 -14.38 10.97
C LEU A 120 -4.40 -15.00 11.88
N GLY A 121 -3.21 -14.40 11.99
CA GLY A 121 -2.10 -14.90 12.81
C GLY A 121 -1.46 -16.19 12.27
N VAL A 122 -1.50 -16.40 10.95
CA VAL A 122 -0.87 -17.58 10.30
C VAL A 122 0.65 -17.49 10.36
N ASP A 123 1.20 -16.28 10.24
CA ASP A 123 2.64 -16.01 10.31
C ASP A 123 3.00 -15.19 11.54
N GLU A 124 4.27 -15.25 11.92
CA GLU A 124 4.81 -14.34 12.94
C GLU A 124 4.80 -12.90 12.42
N SER A 125 4.42 -11.96 13.29
CA SER A 125 4.41 -10.54 12.92
C SER A 125 5.80 -9.99 12.57
N PHE A 126 6.86 -10.58 13.11
CA PHE A 126 8.25 -10.19 12.83
C PHE A 126 9.23 -11.29 13.27
N ALA A 127 10.19 -11.62 12.42
CA ALA A 127 11.35 -12.43 12.76
C ALA A 127 12.64 -11.72 12.32
N ALA A 128 13.64 -11.66 13.20
CA ALA A 128 14.90 -11.01 12.90
C ALA A 128 15.65 -11.74 11.78
N GLY A 129 15.91 -11.07 10.67
CA GLY A 129 16.51 -11.67 9.48
C GLY A 129 15.52 -12.24 8.47
N ALA A 130 14.21 -12.01 8.66
CA ALA A 130 13.22 -12.31 7.63
C ALA A 130 13.49 -11.51 6.35
N LEU A 131 13.37 -12.15 5.20
CA LEU A 131 13.57 -11.55 3.88
C LEU A 131 12.33 -11.78 3.02
N LEU A 132 11.90 -10.74 2.31
CA LEU A 132 10.92 -10.84 1.24
C LEU A 132 11.65 -10.77 -0.09
N HIS A 133 11.39 -11.74 -0.97
CA HIS A 133 11.80 -11.68 -2.37
C HIS A 133 10.64 -12.11 -3.27
N GLU A 134 10.58 -11.53 -4.45
CA GLU A 134 9.63 -11.93 -5.49
C GLU A 134 10.34 -12.90 -6.44
N ARG A 135 9.75 -14.08 -6.67
CA ARG A 135 10.25 -15.03 -7.65
C ARG A 135 9.45 -14.87 -8.94
N GLU A 136 10.12 -14.38 -9.97
CA GLU A 136 9.58 -14.26 -11.32
C GLU A 136 9.68 -15.60 -12.08
N ASP A 137 8.84 -15.76 -13.09
CA ASP A 137 8.82 -16.91 -13.98
C ASP A 137 10.11 -17.06 -14.76
N ASP A 138 10.91 -18.04 -14.35
CA ASP A 138 12.17 -18.44 -15.00
C ASP A 138 11.96 -19.51 -16.09
N GLY A 139 10.71 -19.89 -16.36
CA GLY A 139 10.36 -20.96 -17.31
C GLY A 139 10.58 -22.38 -16.78
N SER A 140 10.98 -22.55 -15.51
CA SER A 140 11.23 -23.87 -14.93
C SER A 140 9.93 -24.61 -14.60
N GLU A 141 9.98 -25.95 -14.65
CA GLU A 141 8.88 -26.81 -14.17
C GLU A 141 8.62 -26.62 -12.67
N GLU A 142 9.66 -26.30 -11.90
CA GLU A 142 9.54 -26.03 -10.47
C GLU A 142 8.71 -24.78 -10.22
N PHE A 143 9.00 -23.69 -10.94
CA PHE A 143 8.23 -22.46 -10.85
C PHE A 143 6.77 -22.71 -11.23
N ASP A 144 6.52 -23.34 -12.38
CA ASP A 144 5.17 -23.58 -12.89
C ASP A 144 4.32 -24.43 -11.94
N ARG A 145 4.93 -25.47 -11.33
CA ARG A 145 4.28 -26.31 -10.33
C ARG A 145 3.92 -25.52 -9.07
N THR A 146 4.85 -24.74 -8.53
CA THR A 146 4.63 -23.94 -7.31
C THR A 146 3.57 -22.87 -7.55
N TRP A 147 3.68 -22.14 -8.68
CA TRP A 147 2.74 -21.11 -9.07
C TRP A 147 1.32 -21.65 -9.21
N ARG A 148 1.11 -22.78 -9.91
CA ARG A 148 -0.22 -23.41 -10.05
C ARG A 148 -0.81 -23.80 -8.70
N ARG A 149 -0.01 -24.44 -7.84
CA ARG A 149 -0.46 -24.84 -6.49
C ARG A 149 -0.89 -23.62 -5.67
N LEU A 150 -0.19 -22.48 -5.78
CA LEU A 150 -0.60 -21.24 -5.12
C LEU A 150 -1.92 -20.67 -5.64
N GLN A 151 -2.33 -20.97 -6.89
CA GLN A 151 -3.63 -20.54 -7.42
C GLN A 151 -4.80 -21.37 -6.88
N GLU A 152 -4.56 -22.63 -6.54
CA GLU A 152 -5.59 -23.59 -6.14
C GLU A 152 -6.02 -23.49 -4.67
N GLN A 153 -5.18 -22.90 -3.81
CA GLN A 153 -5.45 -22.77 -2.38
C GLN A 153 -5.21 -21.35 -1.88
N ASP A 154 -5.92 -20.97 -0.81
CA ASP A 154 -5.73 -19.70 -0.12
C ASP A 154 -4.82 -19.81 1.12
N ARG A 155 -3.96 -20.84 1.13
CA ARG A 155 -2.97 -21.10 2.18
C ARG A 155 -1.56 -20.93 1.63
N PRO A 156 -0.60 -20.50 2.47
CA PRO A 156 0.78 -20.45 2.06
C PRO A 156 1.30 -21.87 1.81
N ILE A 157 2.28 -22.01 0.92
CA ILE A 157 3.06 -23.24 0.83
C ILE A 157 4.28 -23.05 1.70
N TRP A 158 4.57 -24.03 2.54
CA TRP A 158 5.78 -24.04 3.36
C TRP A 158 6.78 -25.01 2.78
N ASN A 159 8.02 -24.56 2.61
CA ASN A 159 9.15 -25.42 2.30
C ASN A 159 10.15 -25.32 3.45
N ALA A 160 10.65 -26.46 3.91
CA ALA A 160 11.59 -26.59 5.02
C ALA A 160 12.89 -27.21 4.52
#